data_AF-A0A3L6RB00-F1
#
_entry.id   AF-A0A3L6RB00-F1
#
_cell.length_a   1.000
_cell.length_b   1.000
_cell.length_c   1.000
_cell.angle_alpha   90.00
_cell.angle_beta   90.00
_cell.angle_gamma   90.00
#
_symmetry.space_group_name_H-M   'P 1'
#
loop_
_entity.id
_entity.type
_entity.pdbx_description
1 polymer ?
#
loop_
_entity_poly.entity_id
_entity_poly.type
_entity_poly.pdbx_seq_one_letter_code
_entity_poly.pdbx_strand_id
1 'polypeptide(L)'
;MEEDFPTNCKCVLSDKPGAGFCAVMVLDLDEFEYLCTVGGSKWERHAYTLTMYNAHDEPVERHMASRHAFAAVGGKVYYEFTGNELVFVEFDPADPEPIHGMIDIPDGVPMWSSCLVESCGELFQVVIFDGHNVHKVAEVAVYRMDFSTPAWCKVDRIGDRATAYIFLNHFATNENFVRIIDLEKETQEVQRPFKDFVESLRPPFWMLPTAE
;
A
#
# COMPACT_ATOMS: atom_id res chain seq x y z
N MET A 1 -20.36 11.24 20.60
CA MET A 1 -20.88 10.88 19.28
C MET A 1 -20.14 9.60 18.94
N GLU A 2 -20.83 8.48 18.81
CA GLU A 2 -20.19 7.31 18.18
C GLU A 2 -19.90 7.76 16.75
N GLU A 3 -18.63 7.91 16.42
CA GLU A 3 -18.25 8.14 15.03
C GLU A 3 -18.50 6.83 14.30
N ASP A 4 -19.37 6.88 13.29
CA ASP A 4 -19.63 5.73 12.42
C ASP A 4 -18.36 5.47 11.60
N PHE A 5 -17.56 4.53 12.08
CA PHE A 5 -16.42 4.00 11.36
C PHE A 5 -16.90 3.11 10.21
N PRO A 6 -16.23 3.15 9.06
CA PRO A 6 -16.57 2.30 7.92
C PRO A 6 -16.45 0.81 8.27
N THR A 7 -17.44 0.04 7.82
CA THR A 7 -17.48 -1.42 7.98
C THR A 7 -16.41 -2.13 7.14
N ASN A 8 -16.08 -1.59 5.98
CA ASN A 8 -15.04 -2.09 5.09
C ASN A 8 -13.90 -1.08 5.02
N CYS A 9 -12.87 -1.27 5.85
CA CYS A 9 -11.82 -0.28 6.00
C CYS A 9 -10.43 -0.86 6.12
N LYS A 10 -9.43 -0.01 5.82
CA LYS A 10 -8.01 -0.30 6.06
C LYS A 10 -7.44 0.76 6.99
N CYS A 11 -6.86 0.31 8.10
CA CYS A 11 -6.19 1.19 9.05
C CYS A 11 -4.68 1.21 8.82
N VAL A 12 -4.09 2.40 8.87
CA VAL A 12 -2.65 2.62 8.73
C VAL A 12 -2.19 3.56 9.85
N LEU A 13 -1.05 3.25 10.45
CA LEU A 13 -0.37 4.13 11.41
C LEU A 13 0.73 4.87 10.66
N SER A 14 0.78 6.20 10.77
CA SER A 14 1.77 7.00 10.04
C SER A 14 3.22 6.77 10.50
N ASP A 15 3.40 6.32 11.75
CA ASP A 15 4.70 5.93 12.31
C ASP A 15 4.52 4.89 13.44
N LYS A 16 5.63 4.47 14.06
CA LYS A 16 5.65 3.54 15.18
C LYS A 16 4.99 4.16 16.42
N PRO A 17 4.14 3.40 17.14
CA PRO A 17 3.61 3.85 18.42
C PRO A 17 4.75 4.21 19.39
N GLY A 18 4.72 5.43 19.93
CA GLY A 18 5.76 5.93 20.85
C GLY A 18 6.93 6.65 20.18
N ALA A 19 7.02 6.66 18.85
CA ALA A 19 7.72 7.75 18.14
C ALA A 19 6.99 9.07 18.46
N GLY A 20 7.71 10.20 18.50
CA GLY A 20 7.18 11.46 19.04
C GLY A 20 5.83 11.92 18.48
N PHE A 21 5.51 11.53 17.24
CA PHE A 21 4.26 11.82 16.56
C PHE A 21 3.76 10.59 15.78
N CYS A 22 2.48 10.24 15.92
CA CYS A 22 1.86 9.13 15.20
C CYS A 22 0.38 9.46 14.96
N ALA A 23 -0.03 9.45 13.69
CA ALA A 23 -1.41 9.59 13.27
C ALA A 23 -2.02 8.23 12.93
N VAL A 24 -3.32 8.08 13.16
CA VAL A 24 -4.08 6.91 12.69
C VAL A 24 -4.92 7.35 11.51
N MET A 25 -4.81 6.63 10.40
CA MET A 25 -5.61 6.84 9.19
C MET A 25 -6.47 5.61 8.95
N VAL A 26 -7.77 5.80 8.76
CA VAL A 26 -8.76 4.76 8.46
C VAL A 26 -9.32 5.06 7.07
N LEU A 27 -8.95 4.26 6.09
CA LEU A 27 -9.41 4.36 4.71
C LEU A 27 -10.77 3.67 4.59
N ASP A 28 -11.77 4.39 4.12
CA ASP A 28 -13.07 3.86 3.75
C ASP A 28 -12.99 3.30 2.32
N LEU A 29 -13.12 1.98 2.19
CA LEU A 29 -12.98 1.30 0.90
C LEU A 29 -14.27 1.33 0.08
N ASP A 30 -15.40 1.73 0.67
CA ASP A 30 -16.71 1.77 0.03
C ASP A 30 -17.03 3.19 -0.49
N GLU A 31 -16.82 4.21 0.35
CA GLU A 31 -17.13 5.62 0.05
C GLU A 31 -15.93 6.40 -0.51
N PHE A 32 -14.76 5.74 -0.56
CA PHE A 32 -13.49 6.30 -1.00
C PHE A 32 -12.96 7.51 -0.21
N GLU A 33 -13.44 7.70 1.01
CA GLU A 33 -12.99 8.70 1.97
C GLU A 33 -11.93 8.11 2.93
N TYR A 34 -11.39 8.95 3.82
CA TYR A 34 -10.64 8.45 4.97
C TYR A 34 -10.90 9.31 6.21
N LEU A 35 -10.81 8.66 7.37
CA LEU A 35 -10.77 9.33 8.66
C LEU A 35 -9.33 9.37 9.15
N CYS A 36 -8.93 10.47 9.78
CA CYS A 36 -7.64 10.51 10.49
C CYS A 36 -7.77 11.14 11.86
N THR A 37 -6.91 10.71 12.78
CA THR A 37 -6.71 11.38 14.06
C THR A 37 -5.23 11.56 14.32
N VAL A 38 -4.91 12.74 14.84
CA VAL A 38 -3.57 13.13 15.26
C VAL A 38 -3.55 13.17 16.78
N GLY A 39 -2.76 12.30 17.42
CA GLY A 39 -2.70 12.21 18.88
C GLY A 39 -3.95 11.66 19.58
N GLY A 40 -4.94 11.17 18.82
CA GLY A 40 -6.09 10.42 19.35
C GLY A 40 -7.19 11.26 20.01
N SER A 41 -7.15 12.59 19.91
CA SER A 41 -8.12 13.46 20.59
C SER A 41 -9.38 13.78 19.78
N LYS A 42 -9.32 13.69 18.45
CA LYS A 42 -10.41 14.03 17.54
C LYS A 42 -10.21 13.33 16.20
N TRP A 43 -11.25 12.73 15.64
CA TRP A 43 -11.23 12.21 14.28
C TRP A 43 -11.78 13.24 13.30
N GLU A 44 -11.20 13.27 12.12
CA GLU A 44 -11.58 14.15 11.04
C GLU A 44 -11.72 13.34 9.75
N ARG A 45 -12.76 13.65 8.97
CA ARG A 45 -13.10 12.96 7.74
C ARG A 45 -12.65 13.80 6.56
N HIS A 46 -11.93 13.16 5.65
CA HIS A 46 -11.30 13.78 4.49
C HIS A 46 -11.63 12.96 3.24
N ALA A 47 -11.81 13.65 2.12
CA ALA A 47 -11.96 13.04 0.81
C ALA A 47 -10.95 13.69 -0.13
N TYR A 48 -10.11 12.87 -0.77
CA TYR A 48 -9.11 13.35 -1.72
C TYR A 48 -9.34 12.70 -3.08
N THR A 49 -9.68 13.54 -4.06
CA THR A 49 -9.95 13.14 -5.45
C THR A 49 -8.89 13.73 -6.35
N LEU A 50 -8.32 12.88 -7.20
CA LEU A 50 -7.41 13.29 -8.27
C LEU A 50 -8.09 13.14 -9.61
N THR A 51 -8.00 14.16 -10.45
CA THR A 51 -8.50 14.11 -11.83
C THR A 51 -7.36 13.71 -12.76
N MET A 52 -7.50 12.57 -13.44
CA MET A 52 -6.62 12.15 -14.53
C MET A 52 -7.31 12.36 -15.87
N TYR A 53 -6.57 12.24 -16.97
CA TYR A 53 -7.14 12.21 -18.31
C TYR A 53 -6.92 10.83 -18.92
N ASN A 54 -7.96 10.26 -19.53
CA ASN A 54 -7.86 8.97 -20.22
C ASN A 54 -7.20 9.13 -21.62
N ALA A 55 -7.07 8.03 -22.36
CA ALA A 55 -6.50 8.03 -23.71
C ALA A 55 -7.31 8.86 -24.74
N HIS A 56 -8.49 9.35 -24.37
CA HIS A 56 -9.37 10.21 -25.16
C HIS A 56 -9.39 11.65 -24.64
N ASP A 57 -8.45 12.02 -23.75
CA ASP A 57 -8.38 13.33 -23.06
C ASP A 57 -9.64 13.67 -22.25
N GLU A 58 -10.39 12.66 -21.80
CA GLU A 58 -11.54 12.86 -20.92
C GLU A 58 -11.12 12.78 -19.46
N PRO A 59 -11.61 13.68 -18.59
CA PRO A 59 -11.29 13.65 -17.19
C PRO A 59 -11.90 12.41 -16.52
N VAL A 60 -11.10 11.73 -15.72
CA VAL A 60 -11.47 10.57 -14.94
C VAL A 60 -11.02 10.77 -13.51
N GLU A 61 -11.98 10.83 -12.60
CA GLU A 61 -11.70 10.92 -11.18
C GLU A 61 -11.15 9.59 -10.63
N ARG A 62 -10.17 9.72 -9.74
CA ARG A 62 -9.54 8.62 -9.02
C ARG A 62 -9.49 8.99 -7.55
N HIS A 63 -10.13 8.17 -6.74
CA HIS A 63 -10.14 8.36 -5.30
C HIS A 63 -9.02 7.56 -4.63
N MET A 64 -8.38 8.18 -3.64
CA MET A 64 -7.25 7.61 -2.90
C MET A 64 -7.59 6.23 -2.31
N ALA A 65 -8.69 6.11 -1.56
CA ALA A 65 -9.00 4.89 -0.81
C ALA A 65 -9.38 3.67 -1.68
N SER A 66 -9.59 3.86 -2.98
CA SER A 66 -9.69 2.75 -3.95
C SER A 66 -8.36 2.02 -4.19
N ARG A 67 -7.24 2.58 -3.73
CA ARG A 67 -5.90 2.00 -3.92
C ARG A 67 -5.59 0.96 -2.86
N HIS A 68 -5.01 -0.14 -3.30
CA HIS A 68 -4.80 -1.33 -2.47
C HIS A 68 -3.42 -1.33 -1.79
N ALA A 69 -2.50 -0.46 -2.21
CA ALA A 69 -1.11 -0.41 -1.77
C ALA A 69 -0.81 0.87 -0.99
N PHE A 70 -1.04 0.84 0.32
CA PHE A 70 -0.64 1.89 1.26
C PHE A 70 0.46 1.36 2.18
N ALA A 71 1.50 2.16 2.39
CA ALA A 71 2.52 1.93 3.41
C ALA A 71 2.87 3.25 4.08
N ALA A 72 3.25 3.21 5.36
CA ALA A 72 3.56 4.41 6.12
C ALA A 72 5.02 4.40 6.57
N VAL A 73 5.73 5.50 6.34
CA VAL A 73 7.14 5.67 6.70
C VAL A 73 7.36 7.09 7.19
N GLY A 74 8.00 7.22 8.36
CA GLY A 74 8.47 8.52 8.86
C GLY A 74 7.36 9.57 9.02
N GLY A 75 6.19 9.17 9.50
CA GLY A 75 5.05 10.08 9.71
C GLY A 75 4.19 10.35 8.48
N LYS A 76 4.51 9.74 7.33
CA LYS A 76 3.77 9.90 6.07
C LYS A 76 3.16 8.58 5.61
N VAL A 77 1.98 8.64 5.00
CA VAL A 77 1.33 7.49 4.35
C VAL A 77 1.47 7.64 2.85
N TYR A 78 2.05 6.64 2.19
CA TYR A 78 2.34 6.63 0.76
C TYR A 78 1.44 5.66 0.01
N TYR A 79 1.12 6.00 -1.24
CA TYR A 79 0.45 5.14 -2.20
C TYR A 79 0.85 5.44 -3.64
N GLU A 80 0.80 4.43 -4.50
CA GLU A 80 1.11 4.53 -5.91
C GLU A 80 -0.11 5.00 -6.71
N PHE A 81 0.10 5.94 -7.65
CA PHE A 81 -0.98 6.55 -8.41
C PHE A 81 -1.00 6.15 -9.90
N THR A 82 0.11 6.32 -10.62
CA THR A 82 0.24 6.08 -12.09
C THR A 82 1.51 5.30 -12.50
N GLY A 83 2.16 4.60 -11.58
CA GLY A 83 3.41 3.86 -11.75
C GLY A 83 4.66 4.74 -11.66
N ASN A 84 4.52 6.01 -12.05
CA ASN A 84 5.59 7.02 -12.03
C ASN A 84 5.37 8.10 -10.98
N GLU A 85 4.25 8.08 -10.27
CA GLU A 85 3.90 9.06 -9.26
C GLU A 85 3.60 8.34 -7.94
N LEU A 86 4.35 8.73 -6.90
CA LEU A 86 4.11 8.31 -5.53
C LEU A 86 3.45 9.46 -4.78
N VAL A 87 2.24 9.24 -4.32
CA VAL A 87 1.47 10.24 -3.57
C VAL A 87 1.65 9.95 -2.08
N PHE A 88 1.70 11.02 -1.28
CA PHE A 88 1.77 10.91 0.17
C PHE A 88 0.77 11.81 0.87
N VAL A 89 0.38 11.36 2.06
CA VAL A 89 -0.35 12.15 3.06
C VAL A 89 0.55 12.30 4.28
N GLU A 90 0.82 13.54 4.66
CA GLU A 90 1.59 13.92 5.83
C GLU A 90 0.66 14.60 6.84
N PHE A 91 0.85 14.26 8.12
CA PHE A 91 0.05 14.81 9.20
C PHE A 91 0.92 15.75 10.03
N ASP A 92 0.40 16.94 10.34
CA ASP A 92 1.07 17.92 11.21
C ASP A 92 0.33 17.98 12.56
N PRO A 93 0.98 17.86 13.72
CA PRO A 93 0.32 18.09 15.00
C PRO A 93 -0.19 19.52 15.21
N ALA A 94 0.36 20.50 14.49
CA ALA A 94 -0.03 21.91 14.56
C ALA A 94 -1.18 22.26 13.61
N ASP A 95 -1.41 21.47 12.56
CA ASP A 95 -2.44 21.71 11.55
C ASP A 95 -3.38 20.50 11.46
N PRO A 96 -4.70 20.67 11.72
CA PRO A 96 -5.66 19.58 11.55
C PRO A 96 -5.77 19.08 10.10
N GLU A 97 -5.41 19.90 9.10
CA GLU A 97 -5.56 19.53 7.69
C GLU A 97 -4.38 18.69 7.17
N PRO A 98 -4.60 17.45 6.68
CA PRO A 98 -3.53 16.63 6.14
C PRO A 98 -2.92 17.22 4.87
N ILE A 99 -1.59 17.23 4.81
CA ILE A 99 -0.84 17.73 3.66
C ILE A 99 -0.75 16.60 2.62
N HIS A 100 -1.24 16.87 1.42
CA HIS A 100 -1.15 15.95 0.29
C HIS A 100 -0.05 16.41 -0.66
N GLY A 101 0.81 15.49 -1.09
CA GLY A 101 1.87 15.79 -2.04
C GLY A 101 2.17 14.64 -2.97
N MET A 102 2.85 14.93 -4.07
CA MET A 102 3.26 13.95 -5.06
C MET A 102 4.76 14.00 -5.28
N ILE A 103 5.32 12.83 -5.56
CA ILE A 103 6.72 12.64 -5.88
C ILE A 103 6.77 12.01 -7.27
N ASP A 104 7.35 12.73 -8.22
CA ASP A 104 7.68 12.19 -9.54
C ASP A 104 8.83 11.19 -9.40
N ILE A 105 8.65 10.02 -10.00
CA ILE A 105 9.64 8.94 -10.01
C ILE A 105 10.10 8.74 -11.46
N PRO A 106 11.29 9.24 -11.82
CA PRO A 106 11.91 8.93 -13.10
C PRO A 106 12.08 7.42 -13.24
N ASP A 107 11.72 6.88 -14.42
CA ASP A 107 11.77 5.45 -14.70
C ASP A 107 10.98 4.59 -13.70
N GLY A 108 9.77 5.06 -13.35
CA GLY A 108 8.81 4.35 -12.50
C GLY A 108 8.69 2.86 -12.84
N VAL A 109 8.46 2.04 -11.82
CA VAL A 109 8.40 0.59 -12.04
C VAL A 109 7.09 0.27 -12.78
N PRO A 110 7.13 -0.55 -13.85
CA PRO A 110 5.94 -0.84 -14.64
C PRO A 110 4.80 -1.36 -13.76
N MET A 111 3.58 -0.95 -14.12
CA MET A 111 2.32 -1.24 -13.43
C MET A 111 1.97 -2.73 -13.53
N TRP A 112 2.74 -3.56 -12.84
CA TRP A 112 2.48 -4.97 -12.56
C TRP A 112 1.85 -5.12 -11.17
N SER A 113 1.50 -6.35 -10.81
CA SER A 113 1.07 -6.71 -9.46
C SER A 113 2.14 -6.27 -8.45
N SER A 114 1.95 -5.10 -7.84
CA SER A 114 2.91 -4.51 -6.92
C SER A 114 2.24 -4.00 -5.66
N CYS A 115 3.05 -3.79 -4.62
CA CYS A 115 2.60 -3.21 -3.37
C CYS A 115 3.69 -2.35 -2.75
N LEU A 116 3.29 -1.50 -1.82
CA LEU A 116 4.20 -0.78 -0.94
C LEU A 116 4.31 -1.48 0.40
N VAL A 117 5.51 -1.51 0.96
CA VAL A 117 5.85 -2.16 2.23
C VAL A 117 6.74 -1.22 3.04
N GLU A 118 6.42 -1.01 4.32
CA GLU A 118 7.37 -0.44 5.28
C GLU A 118 8.17 -1.56 5.95
N SER A 119 9.47 -1.34 6.09
CA SER A 119 10.30 -2.15 6.97
C SER A 119 11.44 -1.32 7.53
N CYS A 120 11.61 -1.36 8.86
CA CYS A 120 12.71 -0.70 9.56
C CYS A 120 12.83 0.81 9.29
N GLY A 121 11.72 1.49 8.99
CA GLY A 121 11.70 2.92 8.65
C GLY A 121 12.09 3.23 7.20
N GLU A 122 12.20 2.22 6.34
CA GLU A 122 12.41 2.36 4.91
C GLU A 122 11.16 1.94 4.12
N LEU A 123 10.92 2.60 2.98
CA LEU A 123 9.82 2.29 2.07
C LEU A 123 10.31 1.39 0.94
N PHE A 124 9.60 0.30 0.69
CA PHE A 124 9.88 -0.63 -0.39
C PHE A 124 8.68 -0.77 -1.32
N GLN A 125 8.94 -1.00 -2.60
CA GLN A 125 7.96 -1.50 -3.56
C GLN A 125 8.34 -2.93 -3.93
N VAL A 126 7.42 -3.85 -3.74
CA VAL A 126 7.59 -5.24 -4.17
C VAL A 126 6.77 -5.45 -5.43
N VAL A 127 7.42 -5.96 -6.47
CA VAL A 127 6.88 -6.07 -7.81
C VAL A 127 6.94 -7.52 -8.24
N ILE A 128 5.80 -8.05 -8.63
CA ILE A 128 5.63 -9.46 -8.96
C ILE A 128 5.34 -9.58 -10.44
N PHE A 129 6.22 -10.32 -11.10
CA PHE A 129 6.14 -10.60 -12.52
C PHE A 129 5.46 -11.95 -12.68
N ASP A 130 4.22 -11.94 -13.16
CA ASP A 130 3.54 -13.16 -13.52
C ASP A 130 4.23 -13.80 -14.74
N GLY A 131 4.44 -15.10 -14.68
CA GLY A 131 4.97 -15.89 -15.78
C GLY A 131 3.91 -16.18 -16.84
N HIS A 132 4.22 -17.10 -17.76
CA HIS A 132 3.31 -17.49 -18.85
C HIS A 132 1.92 -18.00 -18.41
N ASN A 133 1.75 -18.29 -17.12
CA ASN A 133 0.48 -18.60 -16.50
C ASN A 133 0.40 -17.77 -15.21
N VAL A 134 -0.74 -17.11 -15.00
CA VAL A 134 -1.10 -16.37 -13.77
C VAL A 134 -0.85 -17.14 -12.48
N HIS A 135 -0.77 -18.48 -12.51
CA HIS A 135 -0.42 -19.35 -11.39
C HIS A 135 1.08 -19.45 -11.07
N LYS A 136 1.96 -18.94 -11.93
CA LYS A 136 3.41 -19.03 -11.78
C LYS A 136 3.99 -17.62 -11.74
N VAL A 137 4.75 -17.33 -10.70
CA VAL A 137 5.60 -16.14 -10.65
C VAL A 137 6.86 -16.41 -11.47
N ALA A 138 7.21 -15.51 -12.39
CA ALA A 138 8.47 -15.53 -13.13
C ALA A 138 9.60 -14.88 -12.34
N GLU A 139 9.33 -13.71 -11.74
CA GLU A 139 10.29 -12.97 -10.93
C GLU A 139 9.55 -12.21 -9.82
N VAL A 140 10.22 -12.01 -8.70
CA VAL A 140 9.85 -11.00 -7.71
C VAL A 140 11.03 -10.05 -7.58
N ALA A 141 10.78 -8.77 -7.80
CA ALA A 141 11.77 -7.73 -7.61
C ALA A 141 11.39 -6.85 -6.42
N VAL A 142 12.38 -6.48 -5.63
CA VAL A 142 12.20 -5.55 -4.51
C VAL A 142 12.96 -4.27 -4.85
N TYR A 143 12.30 -3.14 -4.63
CA TYR A 143 12.88 -1.83 -4.78
C TYR A 143 12.76 -1.07 -3.47
N ARG A 144 13.82 -0.39 -3.05
CA ARG A 144 13.80 0.56 -1.95
C ARG A 144 13.66 1.97 -2.50
N MET A 145 12.80 2.79 -1.90
CA MET A 145 12.71 4.22 -2.23
C MET A 145 13.95 4.96 -1.72
N ASP A 146 14.61 5.71 -2.58
CA ASP A 146 15.57 6.74 -2.19
C ASP A 146 14.86 8.10 -2.15
N PHE A 147 14.64 8.65 -0.97
CA PHE A 147 14.01 9.97 -0.82
C PHE A 147 14.96 11.14 -1.09
N SER A 148 16.28 10.93 -1.07
CA SER A 148 17.26 11.98 -1.36
C SER A 148 17.30 12.30 -2.85
N THR A 149 17.17 11.27 -3.67
CA THR A 149 16.99 11.35 -5.13
C THR A 149 15.80 10.47 -5.47
N PRO A 150 14.57 11.03 -5.54
CA PRO A 150 13.34 10.26 -5.68
C PRO A 150 13.37 9.21 -6.79
N ALA A 151 13.70 7.97 -6.40
CA ALA A 151 13.90 6.86 -7.33
C ALA A 151 13.79 5.51 -6.63
N TRP A 152 13.32 4.51 -7.38
CA TRP A 152 13.29 3.12 -6.94
C TRP A 152 14.63 2.44 -7.19
N CYS A 153 15.31 2.04 -6.12
CA CYS A 153 16.58 1.32 -6.17
C CYS A 153 16.35 -0.18 -6.00
N LYS A 154 16.68 -1.01 -7.00
CA LYS A 154 16.56 -2.47 -6.86
C LYS A 154 17.46 -2.98 -5.73
N VAL A 155 16.91 -3.83 -4.88
CA VAL A 155 17.60 -4.46 -3.74
C VAL A 155 17.26 -5.95 -3.70
N ASP A 156 18.12 -6.73 -3.06
CA ASP A 156 17.93 -8.19 -2.97
C ASP A 156 17.00 -8.59 -1.80
N ARG A 157 16.73 -7.69 -0.85
CA ARG A 157 15.98 -8.00 0.38
C ARG A 157 15.25 -6.78 0.94
N ILE A 158 14.25 -7.03 1.79
CA ILE A 158 13.52 -6.02 2.55
C ILE A 158 14.15 -5.91 3.95
N GLY A 159 14.87 -4.82 4.20
CA GLY A 159 15.53 -4.56 5.49
C GLY A 159 16.54 -5.65 5.91
N ASP A 160 16.85 -5.66 7.21
CA ASP A 160 17.85 -6.57 7.81
C ASP A 160 17.24 -7.88 8.35
N ARG A 161 15.92 -7.97 8.42
CA ARG A 161 15.17 -9.07 9.04
C ARG A 161 14.45 -9.87 7.97
N ALA A 162 14.97 -11.07 7.75
CA ALA A 162 14.63 -11.93 6.65
C ALA A 162 13.26 -12.61 6.81
N THR A 163 12.75 -13.09 5.67
CA THR A 163 11.39 -13.60 5.41
C THR A 163 10.29 -12.52 5.40
N ALA A 164 9.93 -12.04 4.20
CA ALA A 164 8.65 -11.33 3.99
C ALA A 164 7.66 -12.28 3.34
N TYR A 165 6.43 -12.34 3.84
CA TYR A 165 5.34 -13.12 3.26
C TYR A 165 4.38 -12.24 2.46
N ILE A 166 4.26 -12.56 1.18
CA ILE A 166 3.49 -11.77 0.22
C ILE A 166 2.14 -12.42 -0.05
N PHE A 167 1.05 -11.83 0.45
CA PHE A 167 -0.32 -12.31 0.21
C PHE A 167 -0.96 -11.61 -0.97
N LEU A 168 -0.86 -12.14 -2.19
CA LEU A 168 -1.56 -11.55 -3.33
C LEU A 168 -2.90 -12.23 -3.59
N ASN A 169 -3.96 -11.42 -3.75
CA ASN A 169 -5.17 -11.82 -4.47
C ASN A 169 -5.06 -11.34 -5.92
N HIS A 170 -5.18 -12.24 -6.88
CA HIS A 170 -4.97 -11.91 -8.30
C HIS A 170 -6.30 -11.56 -8.96
N PHE A 171 -6.53 -10.26 -9.18
CA PHE A 171 -7.79 -9.74 -9.72
C PHE A 171 -8.05 -10.14 -11.18
N ALA A 172 -7.01 -10.38 -11.98
CA ALA A 172 -7.17 -10.73 -13.39
C ALA A 172 -7.63 -12.18 -13.63
N THR A 173 -7.90 -12.94 -12.56
CA THR A 173 -8.49 -14.28 -12.64
C THR A 173 -9.79 -14.32 -11.86
N ASN A 174 -10.82 -14.98 -12.40
CA ASN A 174 -12.05 -15.31 -11.66
C ASN A 174 -11.81 -16.34 -10.52
N GLU A 175 -10.57 -16.46 -10.04
CA GLU A 175 -10.13 -17.38 -9.00
C GLU A 175 -9.52 -16.56 -7.85
N ASN A 176 -10.09 -16.71 -6.65
CA ASN A 176 -9.47 -16.22 -5.42
C ASN A 176 -8.39 -17.21 -4.99
N PHE A 177 -7.13 -16.80 -5.00
CA PHE A 177 -6.07 -17.57 -4.35
C PHE A 177 -5.15 -16.60 -3.62
N VAL A 178 -4.59 -17.08 -2.52
CA VAL A 178 -3.56 -16.40 -1.76
C VAL A 178 -2.23 -16.98 -2.20
N ARG A 179 -1.32 -16.13 -2.68
CA ARG A 179 0.09 -16.51 -2.74
C ARG A 179 0.74 -16.25 -1.40
N ILE A 180 1.74 -17.03 -1.06
CA ILE A 180 2.67 -16.75 0.03
C ILE A 180 4.04 -16.89 -0.60
N ILE A 181 4.74 -15.77 -0.75
CA ILE A 181 6.10 -15.76 -1.28
C ILE A 181 7.03 -15.50 -0.11
N ASP A 182 8.01 -16.36 0.08
CA ASP A 182 9.13 -16.18 1.01
C ASP A 182 10.30 -15.64 0.19
N LEU A 183 10.59 -14.35 0.37
CA LEU A 183 11.69 -13.69 -0.34
C LEU A 183 13.08 -14.22 0.03
N GLU A 184 13.25 -14.80 1.22
CA GLU A 184 14.54 -15.30 1.68
C GLU A 184 14.85 -16.68 1.10
N LYS A 185 13.85 -17.56 1.08
CA LYS A 185 13.99 -18.92 0.54
C LYS A 185 13.74 -18.99 -0.96
N GLU A 186 13.31 -17.88 -1.57
CA GLU A 186 12.80 -17.82 -2.95
C GLU A 186 11.70 -18.87 -3.22
N THR A 187 10.93 -19.20 -2.18
CA THR A 187 9.85 -20.19 -2.28
C THR A 187 8.50 -19.51 -2.43
N GLN A 188 7.58 -20.16 -3.15
CA GLN A 188 6.19 -19.73 -3.25
C GLN A 188 5.25 -20.88 -2.88
N GLU A 189 4.21 -20.56 -2.13
CA GLU A 189 3.06 -21.42 -1.89
C GLU A 189 1.81 -20.74 -2.47
N VAL A 190 0.94 -21.50 -3.11
CA VAL A 190 -0.35 -21.01 -3.61
C VAL A 190 -1.45 -21.72 -2.87
N GLN A 191 -2.18 -20.98 -2.04
CA GLN A 191 -3.38 -21.46 -1.36
C GLN A 191 -4.61 -21.08 -2.19
N ARG A 192 -5.25 -22.08 -2.81
CA ARG A 192 -6.49 -21.95 -3.60
C ARG A 192 -7.71 -22.04 -2.68
N PRO A 193 -8.89 -21.50 -3.03
CA PRO A 193 -9.74 -20.82 -2.05
C PRO A 193 -10.40 -21.76 -1.02
N PHE A 194 -10.61 -21.17 0.16
CA PHE A 194 -11.68 -21.47 1.10
C PHE A 194 -13.03 -21.27 0.38
N LYS A 195 -13.93 -22.27 0.44
CA LYS A 195 -15.22 -22.30 -0.30
C LYS A 195 -16.18 -21.13 0.00
N ASP A 196 -15.92 -20.36 1.04
CA ASP A 196 -16.87 -19.39 1.60
C ASP A 196 -16.37 -17.94 1.57
N PHE A 197 -15.29 -17.65 0.83
CA PHE A 197 -14.78 -16.28 0.69
C PHE A 197 -15.61 -15.48 -0.32
N VAL A 198 -16.66 -14.82 0.19
CA VAL A 198 -17.46 -13.83 -0.54
C VAL A 198 -16.59 -12.61 -0.77
N GLU A 199 -16.28 -12.29 -2.04
CA GLU A 199 -15.88 -11.00 -2.65
C GLU A 199 -15.31 -9.86 -1.77
N SER A 200 -14.61 -10.16 -0.69
CA SER A 200 -13.90 -9.14 0.06
C SER A 200 -12.55 -9.00 -0.61
N LEU A 201 -12.46 -7.99 -1.47
CA LEU A 201 -11.26 -7.41 -2.07
C LEU A 201 -10.33 -6.89 -0.98
N ARG A 202 -9.95 -7.72 0.00
CA ARG A 202 -8.94 -7.34 0.96
C ARG A 202 -7.66 -7.16 0.17
N PRO A 203 -7.07 -5.95 0.18
CA PRO A 203 -5.80 -5.72 -0.46
C PRO A 203 -4.77 -6.70 0.09
N PRO A 204 -3.75 -7.05 -0.71
CA PRO A 204 -2.65 -7.84 -0.23
C PRO A 204 -2.11 -7.24 1.08
N PHE A 205 -2.15 -8.00 2.16
CA PHE A 205 -1.64 -7.58 3.46
C PHE A 205 -0.36 -8.34 3.76
N TRP A 206 0.58 -7.66 4.39
CA TRP A 206 1.94 -8.14 4.57
C TRP A 206 2.19 -8.31 6.05
N MET A 207 2.73 -9.46 6.43
CA MET A 207 3.16 -9.70 7.79
C MET A 207 4.66 -9.94 7.75
N LEU A 208 5.41 -9.03 8.39
CA LEU A 208 6.76 -9.33 8.80
C LEU A 208 6.66 -10.26 10.00
N PRO A 209 7.32 -11.43 10.00
CA PRO A 209 7.38 -12.27 11.18
C PRO A 209 7.97 -11.44 12.33
N THR A 210 7.22 -11.34 13.43
CA THR A 210 7.75 -10.79 14.67
C THR A 210 8.86 -11.71 15.15
N ALA A 211 10.04 -11.16 15.45
CA ALA A 211 11.15 -11.93 16.02
C ALA A 211 10.66 -12.71 17.24
N GLU A 212 10.96 -14.01 17.29
CA GLU A 212 10.90 -14.81 18.53
C GLU A 212 11.93 -14.31 19.55
#